data_AF-A0A2I2MCH0-F1
#
_entry.id   AF-A0A2I2MCH0-F1
#
_cell.length_a   1.000
_cell.length_b   1.000
_cell.length_c   1.000
_cell.angle_alpha   90.00
_cell.angle_beta   90.00
_cell.angle_gamma   90.00
#
_symmetry.space_group_name_H-M   'P 1'
#
loop_
_entity.id
_entity.type
_entity.pdbx_description
1 polymer ?
#
loop_
_entity_poly.entity_id
_entity_poly.type
_entity_poly.pdbx_seq_one_letter_code
_entity_poly.pdbx_strand_id
1 'polypeptide(L)' 'MPSTQKQLADKLFEIREEYSNNPTIKPEVARKEMALKEAKAINDFVIGRTTTVTGASATGGPVTGTGIIK' A
#
# COMPACT_ATOMS: atom_id res chain seq x y z
N MET A 1 13.45 -6.74 1.05
CA MET A 1 12.17 -7.46 1.20
C MET A 1 11.05 -6.44 1.22
N PRO A 2 9.91 -6.68 0.56
CA PRO A 2 8.74 -5.81 0.68
C PRO A 2 8.34 -5.69 2.15
N SER A 3 7.81 -4.53 2.55
CA SER A 3 7.45 -4.28 3.95
C SER A 3 6.39 -5.27 4.43
N THR A 4 6.50 -5.65 5.71
CA THR A 4 5.54 -6.55 6.36
C THR A 4 4.22 -5.82 6.64
N GLN A 5 3.14 -6.57 6.87
CA GLN A 5 1.85 -5.98 7.25
C GLN A 5 1.96 -5.15 8.54
N LYS A 6 2.79 -5.60 9.50
CA LYS A 6 3.06 -4.85 10.73
C LYS A 6 3.73 -3.50 10.43
N GLN A 7 4.74 -3.49 9.57
CA GLN A 7 5.43 -2.24 9.20
C GLN A 7 4.51 -1.26 8.48
N LEU A 8 3.61 -1.75 7.62
CA LEU A 8 2.59 -0.90 7.00
C LEU A 8 1.63 -0.34 8.06
N ALA A 9 1.13 -1.18 8.98
CA ALA A 9 0.22 -0.74 10.04
C ALA A 9 0.86 0.31 10.95
N ASP A 10 2.10 0.08 11.38
CA ASP A 10 2.86 1.04 12.20
C ASP A 10 3.04 2.37 11.44
N LYS A 11 3.33 2.33 10.12
CA LYS A 11 3.47 3.53 9.28
C LYS A 11 2.16 4.31 9.12
N LEU A 12 1.04 3.62 8.92
CA LEU A 12 -0.29 4.25 8.82
C LEU A 12 -0.68 4.90 10.15
N PHE A 13 -0.34 4.28 11.27
CA PHE A 13 -0.56 4.85 12.60
C PHE A 13 0.27 6.11 12.82
N GLU A 14 1.57 6.08 12.50
CA GLU A 14 2.45 7.26 12.57
C GLU A 14 1.91 8.45 11.76
N ILE A 15 1.42 8.19 10.53
CA ILE A 15 0.82 9.23 9.68
C ILE A 15 -0.38 9.85 10.40
N ARG A 16 -1.26 9.07 11.02
CA ARG A 16 -2.44 9.58 11.70
C ARG A 16 -2.10 10.39 12.95
N GLU A 17 -1.11 9.95 13.72
CA GLU A 17 -0.63 10.66 14.92
C GLU A 17 0.00 12.01 14.58
N GLU A 18 0.71 12.12 13.45
CA GLU A 18 1.33 13.37 12.98
C GLU A 18 0.29 14.50 12.82
N TYR A 19 -0.89 14.18 12.31
CA TYR A 19 -1.94 15.16 12.03
C TYR A 19 -2.97 15.29 13.16
N SER A 20 -3.28 14.20 13.87
CA SER A 20 -4.24 14.23 14.99
C SER A 20 -3.76 15.11 16.16
N ASN A 21 -2.44 15.24 16.32
CA ASN A 21 -1.82 16.03 17.39
C ASN A 21 -1.49 17.48 16.98
N ASN A 22 -1.87 17.92 15.78
CA ASN A 22 -1.58 19.27 15.30
C ASN A 22 -2.85 20.15 15.28
N PRO A 23 -3.09 20.98 16.30
CA PRO A 23 -4.28 21.83 16.35
C PRO A 23 -4.21 23.04 15.40
N THR A 24 -3.04 23.32 14.79
CA THR A 24 -2.82 24.51 13.96
C THR A 24 -3.08 24.26 12.47
N ILE A 25 -3.15 23.00 12.05
CA ILE A 25 -3.42 22.65 10.66
C ILE A 25 -4.93 22.67 10.39
N LYS A 26 -5.33 23.22 9.24
CA LYS A 26 -6.73 23.14 8.81
C LYS A 26 -7.09 21.68 8.53
N PRO A 27 -8.27 21.20 8.97
CA PRO A 27 -8.69 19.81 8.78
C PRO A 27 -8.65 19.34 7.31
N GLU A 28 -8.96 20.23 6.38
CA GLU A 28 -8.95 19.94 4.93
C GLU A 28 -7.54 19.63 4.42
N VAL A 29 -6.55 20.42 4.85
CA VAL A 29 -5.15 20.23 4.48
C VAL A 29 -4.62 18.95 5.11
N ALA A 30 -4.90 18.73 6.40
CA ALA A 30 -4.52 17.51 7.10
C ALA A 30 -5.07 16.25 6.41
N ARG A 31 -6.36 16.23 6.05
CA ARG A 31 -6.97 15.08 5.34
C ARG A 31 -6.35 14.83 3.98
N LYS A 32 -6.08 15.89 3.22
CA LYS A 32 -5.43 15.78 1.91
C LYS A 32 -4.03 15.18 2.04
N GLU A 33 -3.23 15.70 2.95
CA GLU A 33 -1.86 15.22 3.13
C GLU A 33 -1.79 13.81 3.73
N MET A 34 -2.66 13.49 4.70
CA MET A 34 -2.81 12.12 5.20
C MET A 34 -3.13 11.16 4.06
N ALA A 35 -4.12 11.45 3.22
CA ALA A 35 -4.50 10.58 2.11
C ALA A 35 -3.33 10.36 1.13
N LEU A 36 -2.55 11.40 0.82
CA LEU A 36 -1.37 11.29 -0.04
C LEU A 36 -0.29 10.41 0.59
N LYS A 37 -0.02 10.59 1.88
CA LYS A 37 0.98 9.80 2.62
C LYS A 37 0.56 8.33 2.79
N GLU A 38 -0.70 8.08 3.11
CA GLU A 38 -1.27 6.73 3.20
C GLU A 38 -1.21 6.02 1.85
N ALA A 39 -1.60 6.70 0.76
CA ALA A 39 -1.50 6.15 -0.60
C ALA A 39 -0.05 5.78 -0.97
N LYS A 40 0.91 6.63 -0.62
CA LYS A 40 2.34 6.33 -0.82
C LYS A 40 2.79 5.12 0.00
N ALA A 41 2.41 5.04 1.28
CA ALA A 41 2.79 3.92 2.16
C ALA A 41 2.23 2.58 1.64
N ILE A 42 1.00 2.57 1.15
CA ILE A 42 0.39 1.40 0.52
C ILE A 42 1.14 1.03 -0.77
N ASN A 43 1.45 2.01 -1.62
CA ASN A 43 2.21 1.77 -2.84
C ASN A 43 3.59 1.14 -2.55
N ASP A 44 4.34 1.69 -1.59
CA ASP A 44 5.64 1.18 -1.18
C ASP A 44 5.56 -0.24 -0.58
N PHE A 45 4.44 -0.59 0.04
CA PHE A 45 4.17 -1.93 0.55
C PHE A 45 3.85 -2.95 -0.53
N VAL A 46 3.20 -2.50 -1.61
CA VAL A 46 2.78 -3.35 -2.74
C VAL A 46 3.95 -3.58 -3.71
N ILE A 47 4.78 -2.58 -3.97
CA ILE A 47 5.95 -2.70 -4.84
C ILE A 47 6.93 -3.74 -4.29
N GLY A 48 7.47 -4.57 -5.19
CA GLY A 48 8.42 -5.62 -4.84
C GLY A 48 7.79 -6.90 -4.27
N ARG A 49 6.45 -6.97 -4.17
CA ARG A 49 5.76 -8.21 -3.80
C ARG A 49 5.68 -9.17 -4.98
N THR A 50 5.99 -10.43 -4.72
CA THR A 50 5.71 -11.53 -5.64
C THR A 50 4.22 -11.83 -5.64
N THR A 51 3.64 -11.82 -6.83
CA THR A 51 2.25 -12.18 -7.10
C THR A 51 2.21 -13.44 -7.93
N THR A 52 1.15 -14.20 -7.73
CA THR A 52 0.82 -15.39 -8.53
C THR A 52 -0.46 -15.08 -9.27
N VAL A 53 -0.42 -15.17 -10.60
CA VAL A 53 -1.57 -15.00 -11.48
C VAL A 53 -1.95 -16.36 -12.02
N THR A 54 -3.19 -16.76 -11.80
CA THR A 54 -3.75 -18.00 -12.35
C THR A 54 -4.75 -17.64 -13.44
N GLY A 55 -4.58 -18.20 -14.63
CA GLY A 55 -5.46 -18.00 -15.78
C GLY A 55 -5.76 -19.32 -16.49
N ALA A 56 -6.51 -19.25 -17.59
CA ALA A 56 -6.74 -20.37 -18.50
C ALA A 56 -5.94 -20.16 -19.79
N SER A 57 -5.32 -21.22 -20.29
CA SER A 57 -4.63 -21.22 -21.57
C SER A 57 -5.64 -21.09 -22.71
N ALA A 58 -5.16 -20.77 -23.92
CA ALA A 58 -5.99 -20.81 -25.13
C ALA A 58 -6.63 -22.21 -25.38
N THR A 59 -6.08 -23.25 -24.76
CA THR A 59 -6.57 -24.64 -24.84
C THR A 59 -7.41 -25.07 -23.62
N GLY A 60 -7.71 -24.15 -22.69
CA GLY A 60 -8.61 -24.38 -21.54
C GLY A 60 -7.96 -24.99 -20.29
N GLY A 61 -6.65 -25.23 -20.29
CA GLY A 61 -5.92 -25.71 -19.11
C GLY A 61 -5.54 -24.57 -18.15
N PRO A 62 -5.47 -24.80 -16.83
CA PRO A 62 -5.00 -23.79 -15.89
C PRO A 62 -3.52 -23.48 -16.12
N VAL A 63 -3.16 -22.20 -16.15
CA VAL A 63 -1.79 -21.69 -16.25
C VAL A 63 -1.52 -20.77 -15.08
N THR A 64 -0.35 -20.94 -14.46
CA THR A 64 0.09 -20.13 -13.32
C THR A 64 1.38 -19.41 -13.68
N GLY A 65 1.37 -18.08 -13.57
CA GLY A 65 2.54 -17.23 -13.70
C GLY A 65 2.88 -16.56 -12.37
N THR A 66 4.15 -16.33 -12.09
CA THR A 66 4.59 -15.49 -10.98
C THR A 66 5.24 -14.22 -11.51
N GLY A 67 5.04 -13.10 -10.81
CA GLY A 67 5.58 -11.81 -11.20
C GLY A 67 5.79 -10.89 -10.02
N ILE A 68 6.72 -9.95 -10.14
CA ILE A 68 6.99 -8.93 -9.11
C ILE A 68 6.26 -7.65 -9.52
N ILE A 69 5.49 -7.05 -8.60
CA ILE A 69 4.87 -5.75 -8.83
C ILE A 69 5.97 -4.68 -8.87
N LYS A 70 6.02 -3.90 -9.95
CA LYS A 70 6.96 -2.78 -10.15
C LYS A 70 6.27 -1.45 -10.00
#